data_AF-A0A1Y5K3P5-F1
#
_entry.id   AF-A0A1Y5K3P5-F1
#
_cell.length_a   1.000
_cell.length_b   1.000
_cell.length_c   1.000
_cell.angle_alpha   90.00
_cell.angle_beta   90.00
_cell.angle_gamma   90.00
#
_symmetry.space_group_name_H-M   'P 1'
#
loop_
_entity.id
_entity.type
_entity.pdbx_description
1 polymer ?
#
loop_
_entity_poly.entity_id
_entity_poly.type
_entity_poly.pdbx_seq_one_letter_code
_entity_poly.pdbx_strand_id
1 'polypeptide(L)' 'MAKMYYHEWTSTDDQILTQIMTAPDRKKVLERFKEAGERLQRTAKSCQNRWYEIRQDRTAV' A
#
# COMPACT_ATOMS: atom_id res chain seq x y z
N MET A 1 19.17 -6.62 20.33
CA MET A 1 17.98 -5.76 20.30
C MET A 1 17.45 -5.78 18.87
N ALA A 2 16.26 -6.34 18.64
CA ALA A 2 15.65 -6.32 17.32
C ALA A 2 15.35 -4.86 16.95
N LYS A 3 16.05 -4.32 15.95
CA LYS A 3 15.72 -3.01 15.38
C LYS A 3 14.35 -3.14 14.70
N MET A 4 13.29 -2.82 15.43
CA MET A 4 11.98 -2.61 14.84
C MET A 4 12.06 -1.29 14.07
N TYR A 5 12.41 -1.37 12.79
CA TYR A 5 12.24 -0.25 11.88
C TYR A 5 10.73 -0.04 11.71
N TYR A 6 10.16 0.84 12.53
CA TYR A 6 8.82 1.36 12.31
C TYR A 6 8.91 2.28 11.10
N HIS A 7 8.83 1.70 9.91
CA HIS A 7 8.70 2.48 8.68
C HIS A 7 7.29 3.06 8.69
N GLU A 8 7.15 4.27 9.22
CA GLU A 8 5.94 5.06 9.10
C GLU A 8 5.57 5.20 7.62
N TRP A 9 4.27 5.27 7.30
CA TRP A 9 3.81 5.50 5.94
C TRP A 9 4.02 6.97 5.58
N THR A 10 4.75 7.21 4.50
CA THR A 10 4.92 8.57 3.98
C THR A 10 3.85 8.87 2.93
N SER A 11 3.62 10.16 2.65
CA SER A 11 2.75 10.56 1.54
C SER A 11 3.22 10.01 0.19
N THR A 12 4.53 9.83 -0.01
CA THR A 12 5.10 9.22 -1.21
C THR A 12 4.75 7.74 -1.30
N ASP A 13 4.83 7.00 -0.19
CA ASP A 13 4.42 5.59 -0.14
C ASP A 13 2.94 5.45 -0.51
N ASP A 14 2.08 6.34 0.03
CA ASP A 14 0.64 6.34 -0.25
C ASP A 14 0.33 6.65 -1.72
N GLN A 15 1.09 7.56 -2.35
CA GLN A 15 0.97 7.86 -3.78
C GLN A 15 1.34 6.65 -4.63
N ILE A 16 2.45 5.98 -4.33
CA ILE A 16 2.90 4.76 -5.05
C ILE A 16 1.87 3.64 -4.87
N LEU A 17 1.41 3.41 -3.64
CA LEU A 17 0.39 2.41 -3.35
C LEU A 17 -0.89 2.71 -4.14
N THR A 18 -1.36 3.96 -4.12
CA THR A 18 -2.55 4.37 -4.87
C THR A 18 -2.38 4.15 -6.36
N GLN A 19 -1.25 4.56 -6.94
CA GLN A 19 -0.97 4.38 -8.36
C GLN A 19 -1.05 2.91 -8.79
N ILE A 20 -0.44 2.00 -8.02
CA ILE A 20 -0.47 0.56 -8.30
C ILE A 20 -1.90 0.02 -8.16
N MET A 21 -2.63 0.44 -7.13
CA MET A 21 -3.99 -0.06 -6.87
C MET A 21 -5.04 0.48 -7.86
N THR A 22 -4.81 1.64 -8.47
CA THR A 22 -5.73 2.25 -9.45
C THR A 22 -5.26 2.13 -10.90
N ALA A 23 -4.14 1.45 -11.17
CA ALA A 23 -3.65 1.23 -12.53
C ALA A 23 -4.73 0.54 -13.39
N PRO A 24 -4.85 0.86 -14.69
CA PRO A 24 -5.92 0.33 -15.56
C PRO A 24 -5.70 -1.12 -16.03
N ASP A 25 -4.66 -1.81 -15.56
CA ASP A 25 -4.31 -3.15 -16.00
C ASP A 25 -5.21 -4.26 -15.39
N ARG A 26 -5.33 -5.40 -16.09
CA ARG A 26 -6.16 -6.54 -15.66
C ARG A 26 -5.49 -7.43 -14.61
N LYS A 27 -4.73 -6.86 -13.67
CA LYS A 27 -4.14 -7.61 -12.55
C LYS A 27 -5.16 -7.87 -11.47
N LYS A 28 -5.08 -9.06 -10.85
CA LYS A 28 -5.88 -9.36 -9.66
C LYS A 28 -5.41 -8.46 -8.51
N VAL A 29 -6.35 -8.07 -7.66
CA VAL A 29 -6.07 -7.21 -6.49
C VAL A 29 -4.92 -7.75 -5.62
N LEU A 30 -4.84 -9.07 -5.42
CA LEU A 30 -3.76 -9.71 -4.67
C LEU A 30 -2.39 -9.56 -5.33
N GLU A 31 -2.32 -9.55 -6.66
CA GLU A 31 -1.06 -9.35 -7.40
C GLU A 31 -0.58 -7.92 -7.28
N ARG A 32 -1.51 -6.95 -7.29
CA ARG A 32 -1.20 -5.54 -7.04
C ARG A 32 -0.61 -5.31 -5.65
N PHE A 33 -1.14 -5.98 -4.62
CA PHE A 33 -0.54 -5.89 -3.28
C PHE A 33 0.84 -6.53 -3.18
N LYS A 34 1.10 -7.60 -3.93
CA LYS A 34 2.45 -8.18 -4.03
C LYS A 34 3.42 -7.19 -4.69
N GLU A 35 3.02 -6.62 -5.81
CA GLU A 35 3.80 -5.60 -6.53
C GLU A 35 4.07 -4.37 -5.65
N ALA A 36 3.06 -3.88 -4.94
CA ALA A 36 3.21 -2.77 -4.00
C ALA A 36 4.18 -3.12 -2.86
N GLY A 37 4.10 -4.35 -2.33
CA GLY A 37 5.01 -4.83 -1.30
C GLY A 37 6.46 -4.88 -1.76
N GLU A 38 6.71 -5.41 -2.97
CA GLU A 38 8.04 -5.43 -3.57
C GLU A 38 8.59 -4.01 -3.78
N ARG A 39 7.76 -3.09 -4.29
CA ARG A 39 8.18 -1.72 -4.60
C ARG A 39 8.41 -0.85 -3.37
N LEU A 40 7.61 -1.04 -2.33
CA LEU A 40 7.68 -0.27 -1.08
C LEU A 40 8.54 -0.95 -0.01
N GLN A 41 9.11 -2.12 -0.32
CA GLN A 41 9.86 -2.94 0.64
C GLN A 41 9.04 -3.26 1.91
N ARG A 42 7.75 -3.57 1.70
CA ARG A 42 6.76 -3.90 2.74
C ARG A 42 6.08 -5.23 2.42
N THR A 43 5.39 -5.81 3.40
CA THR A 43 4.59 -7.00 3.13
C THR A 43 3.30 -6.62 2.39
N ALA A 44 2.83 -7.50 1.50
CA ALA A 44 1.55 -7.32 0.81
C ALA A 44 0.38 -7.09 1.78
N LYS A 45 0.43 -7.74 2.97
CA LYS A 45 -0.57 -7.55 4.03
C LYS A 45 -0.54 -6.13 4.62
N SER A 46 0.66 -5.56 4.81
CA SER A 46 0.81 -4.18 5.28
C SER A 46 0.25 -3.19 4.25
N CYS A 47 0.57 -3.39 2.96
CA CYS A 47 0.00 -2.59 1.86
C CYS A 47 -1.53 -2.71 1.79
N GLN A 48 -2.08 -3.91 2.01
CA GLN A 48 -3.52 -4.13 2.06
C GLN A 48 -4.18 -3.33 3.19
N ASN A 49 -3.64 -3.40 4.41
CA ASN A 49 -4.19 -2.66 5.55
C ASN A 49 -4.17 -1.16 5.27
N ARG A 50 -3.01 -0.63 4.82
CA ARG A 50 -2.86 0.79 4.50
C ARG A 50 -3.83 1.25 3.41
N TRP A 51 -4.03 0.45 2.37
CA TRP A 51 -4.96 0.79 1.30
C TRP A 51 -6.40 0.97 1.80
N TYR A 52 -6.84 0.13 2.75
CA TYR A 52 -8.16 0.28 3.33
C TYR A 52 -8.29 1.51 4.23
N GLU A 53 -7.25 1.87 4.99
CA GLU A 53 -7.19 3.14 5.73
C GLU A 53 -7.34 4.35 4.79
N ILE A 54 -6.53 4.41 3.72
CA ILE A 54 -6.59 5.49 2.71
C ILE A 54 -8.00 5.59 2.10
N ARG A 55 -8.63 4.45 1.82
CA ARG A 55 -9.99 4.43 1.24
C ARG A 55 -11.03 4.92 2.23
N GLN A 56 -10.92 4.57 3.52
CA GLN A 56 -11.84 5.01 4.56
C GLN A 56 -11.79 6.53 4.74
N ASP A 57 -10.59 7.10 4.83
CA ASP A 57 -10.39 8.55 4.95
C ASP A 57 -11.02 9.33 3.77
N ARG A 58 -10.92 8.81 2.55
CA ARG A 58 -11.51 9.46 1.36
C ARG A 58 -13.04 9.41 1.31
N THR A 59 -13.67 8.49 2.03
CA THR A 59 -15.14 8.39 2.13
C THR A 59 -15.73 9.19 3.29
N ALA A 60 -14.90 9.80 4.14
CA ALA A 60 -15.36 10.59 5.29
C ALA A 60 -15.70 12.06 4.93
N VAL A 61 -15.83 12.37 3.63
CA VAL A 61 -16.20 13.70 3.08
C VAL A 61 -17.59 13.63 2.46
#